data_AF-A0A316EAS5-F1
#
_entry.id   AF-A0A316EAS5-F1
#
_cell.length_a   1.000
_cell.length_b   1.000
_cell.length_c   1.000
_cell.angle_alpha   90.00
_cell.angle_beta   90.00
_cell.angle_gamma   90.00
#
_symmetry.space_group_name_H-M   'P 1'
#
loop_
_entity.id
_entity.type
_entity.pdbx_description
1 polymer ?
#
loop_
_entity_poly.entity_id
_entity_poly.type
_entity_poly.pdbx_seq_one_letter_code
_entity_poly.pdbx_strand_id
1 'polypeptide(L)'
;MEEAAYRPHALRVMAEYMSDDPVWDSDLDHMGPVVLQDLGVSTQLVQRLQAWNERFNGLALTDFEFTSVDEERSWRREGLTLAYELQNELPDIEISYAEDTDPRPVRDRRGP
;
A
#
# COMPACT_ATOMS: atom_id res chain seq x y z
N MET A 1 15.38 25.82 -13.87
CA MET A 1 13.97 25.41 -13.82
C MET A 1 13.93 24.31 -12.79
N GLU A 2 13.37 24.56 -11.62
CA GLU A 2 12.95 23.46 -10.74
C GLU A 2 11.84 22.74 -11.49
N GLU A 3 12.11 21.53 -11.96
CA GLU A 3 11.03 20.59 -12.24
C GLU A 3 10.25 20.46 -10.94
N ALA A 4 8.98 20.87 -10.96
CA ALA A 4 8.09 20.58 -9.83
C ALA A 4 8.11 19.05 -9.65
N ALA A 5 8.51 18.59 -8.46
CA ALA A 5 8.51 17.16 -8.16
C ALA A 5 7.11 16.61 -8.47
N TYR A 6 7.04 15.61 -9.35
CA TYR A 6 5.78 14.97 -9.72
C TYR A 6 5.11 14.42 -8.46
N ARG A 7 3.83 14.77 -8.25
CA ARG A 7 3.02 14.29 -7.13
C ARG A 7 1.93 13.37 -7.69
N PRO A 8 1.92 12.08 -7.29
CA PRO A 8 0.90 11.13 -7.72
C PRO A 8 -0.51 11.60 -7.37
N HIS A 9 -1.47 11.29 -8.25
CA HIS A 9 -2.90 11.52 -7.99
C HIS A 9 -3.62 10.28 -7.45
N ALA A 10 -3.09 9.10 -7.74
CA ALA A 10 -3.64 7.83 -7.29
C ALA A 10 -2.52 6.85 -6.95
N LEU A 11 -2.65 6.19 -5.80
CA LEU A 11 -1.71 5.19 -5.31
C LEU A 11 -2.44 3.86 -5.09
N ARG A 12 -1.66 2.79 -5.20
CA ARG A 12 -2.09 1.43 -4.94
C ARG A 12 -1.20 0.82 -3.87
N VAL A 13 -1.79 0.46 -2.75
CA VAL A 13 -1.15 -0.36 -1.72
C VAL A 13 -1.22 -1.81 -2.17
N MET A 14 -0.08 -2.44 -2.36
CA MET A 14 0.05 -3.81 -2.86
C MET A 14 1.26 -4.50 -2.25
N ALA A 15 1.15 -5.81 -2.02
CA ALA A 15 2.27 -6.56 -1.52
C ALA A 15 3.35 -6.69 -2.62
N GLU A 16 4.60 -6.50 -2.24
CA GLU A 16 5.71 -6.38 -3.18
C GLU A 16 6.98 -7.00 -2.60
N TYR A 17 7.63 -7.87 -3.37
CA TYR A 17 8.82 -8.59 -2.92
C TYR A 17 10.09 -7.73 -2.92
N MET A 18 10.13 -6.67 -3.73
CA MET A 18 11.37 -5.95 -4.07
C MET A 18 11.40 -4.47 -3.67
N SER A 19 10.32 -3.93 -3.12
CA SER A 19 10.22 -2.50 -2.76
C SER A 19 10.18 -2.30 -1.25
N ASP A 20 10.85 -1.24 -0.79
CA ASP A 20 10.81 -0.82 0.61
C ASP A 20 9.38 -0.41 0.99
N ASP A 21 8.76 0.48 0.21
CA ASP A 21 7.39 0.91 0.44
C ASP A 21 6.43 0.10 -0.45
N PRO A 22 5.42 -0.60 0.11
CA PRO A 22 4.51 -1.44 -0.65
C PRO A 22 3.40 -0.62 -1.34
N VAL A 23 3.80 0.47 -2.00
CA VAL A 23 2.90 1.44 -2.63
C VAL A 23 3.41 1.84 -4.00
N TRP A 24 2.51 1.80 -4.97
CA TRP A 24 2.79 2.08 -6.36
C TRP A 24 1.92 3.21 -6.89
N ASP A 25 2.47 3.98 -7.82
CA ASP A 25 1.69 4.90 -8.62
C ASP A 25 0.74 4.15 -9.55
N SER A 26 -0.52 4.60 -9.57
CA SER A 26 -1.56 4.06 -10.44
C SER A 26 -1.72 4.83 -11.76
N ASP A 27 -1.00 5.92 -11.95
CA ASP A 27 -0.92 6.66 -13.21
C ASP A 27 -0.14 5.83 -14.25
N LEU A 28 -0.75 5.63 -15.42
CA LEU A 28 -0.16 4.85 -16.53
C LEU A 28 1.16 5.43 -17.05
N ASP A 29 1.33 6.75 -16.95
CA ASP A 29 2.53 7.45 -17.42
C ASP A 29 3.66 7.46 -16.38
N HIS A 30 3.35 7.15 -15.11
CA HIS A 30 4.29 7.19 -13.98
C HIS A 30 4.28 5.92 -13.12
N MET A 31 3.77 4.80 -13.65
CA MET A 31 3.68 3.53 -12.93
C MET A 31 5.03 3.11 -12.35
N GLY A 32 5.12 3.07 -11.03
CA GLY A 32 6.34 2.70 -10.32
C GLY A 32 6.19 2.76 -8.81
N PRO A 33 7.19 2.27 -8.07
CA PRO A 33 7.22 2.37 -6.62
C PRO A 33 7.30 3.83 -6.18
N VAL A 34 6.59 4.16 -5.10
CA VAL A 34 6.52 5.51 -4.56
C VAL A 34 7.11 5.53 -3.16
N VAL A 35 8.00 6.49 -2.90
CA VAL A 35 8.56 6.73 -1.57
C VAL A 35 7.57 7.56 -0.76
N LEU A 36 6.90 6.95 0.21
CA LEU A 36 5.83 7.59 0.98
C LEU A 36 6.32 8.76 1.82
N GLN A 37 7.58 8.70 2.28
CA GLN A 37 8.19 9.79 3.04
C GLN A 37 8.30 11.08 2.21
N ASP A 38 8.53 10.98 0.90
CA ASP A 38 8.60 12.13 0.00
C ASP A 38 7.23 12.79 -0.19
N LEU A 39 6.14 12.06 0.06
CA LEU A 39 4.78 12.56 0.03
C LEU A 39 4.32 13.18 1.36
N GLY A 40 5.14 13.08 2.41
CA GLY A 40 4.86 13.61 3.74
C GLY A 40 4.12 12.64 4.67
N VAL A 41 4.10 11.35 4.34
CA VAL A 41 3.51 10.31 5.20
C VAL A 41 4.36 10.12 6.46
N SER A 42 3.70 9.89 7.58
CA SER A 42 4.36 9.69 8.87
C SER A 42 5.28 8.46 8.84
N THR A 43 6.46 8.60 9.43
CA THR A 43 7.44 7.49 9.52
C THR A 43 6.82 6.27 10.21
N GLN A 44 5.92 6.47 11.18
CA GLN A 44 5.23 5.39 11.87
C GLN A 44 4.33 4.59 10.93
N LEU A 45 3.56 5.25 10.05
CA LEU A 45 2.71 4.57 9.09
C LEU A 45 3.55 3.84 8.03
N VAL A 46 4.61 4.48 7.54
CA VAL A 46 5.58 3.85 6.62
C VAL A 46 6.15 2.56 7.21
N GLN A 47 6.62 2.59 8.46
CA GLN A 47 7.16 1.41 9.14
C GLN A 47 6.13 0.28 9.32
N ARG A 48 4.85 0.63 9.55
CA ARG A 48 3.78 -0.37 9.67
C ARG A 48 3.43 -1.00 8.33
N LEU A 49 3.44 -0.23 7.24
CA LEU A 49 3.29 -0.75 5.87
C LEU A 49 4.46 -1.67 5.51
N GLN A 50 5.68 -1.28 5.83
CA GLN A 50 6.88 -2.10 5.66
C GLN A 50 6.78 -3.41 6.42
N ALA A 51 6.44 -3.37 7.72
CA ALA A 51 6.26 -4.58 8.53
C ALA A 51 5.13 -5.49 8.00
N TRP A 52 4.04 -4.92 7.50
CA TRP A 52 2.96 -5.67 6.84
C TRP A 52 3.47 -6.38 5.57
N ASN A 53 4.30 -5.72 4.77
CA ASN A 53 4.89 -6.27 3.55
C ASN A 53 5.99 -7.32 3.86
N GLU A 54 6.78 -7.13 4.92
CA GLU A 54 7.78 -8.11 5.37
C GLU A 54 7.15 -9.47 5.70
N ARG A 55 5.93 -9.48 6.24
CA ARG A 55 5.18 -10.73 6.48
C ARG A 55 4.88 -11.47 5.18
N PHE A 56 4.57 -10.74 4.11
CA PHE A 56 4.38 -11.32 2.78
C PHE A 56 5.70 -11.77 2.15
N ASN A 57 6.77 -11.00 2.33
CA ASN A 57 8.11 -11.37 1.85
C ASN A 57 8.62 -12.65 2.51
N GLY A 58 8.27 -12.88 3.78
CA GLY A 58 8.52 -14.14 4.47
C GLY A 58 7.92 -15.37 3.78
N LEU A 59 6.84 -15.22 2.99
CA LEU A 59 6.23 -16.33 2.25
C LEU A 59 7.11 -16.83 1.10
N ALA A 60 8.03 -16.00 0.58
CA ALA A 60 9.00 -16.45 -0.41
C ALA A 60 9.89 -17.60 0.13
N LEU A 61 9.95 -17.77 1.47
CA LEU A 61 10.65 -18.86 2.14
C LEU A 61 9.77 -20.11 2.36
N THR A 62 8.47 -20.05 2.04
CA THR A 62 7.46 -21.09 2.32
C THR A 62 6.61 -21.42 1.08
N ASP A 63 7.25 -21.59 -0.08
CA ASP A 63 6.57 -21.88 -1.36
C ASP A 63 5.47 -20.87 -1.75
N PHE A 64 5.58 -19.62 -1.27
CA PHE A 64 4.64 -18.53 -1.50
C PHE A 64 3.25 -18.73 -0.88
N GLU A 65 3.12 -19.61 0.12
CA GLU A 65 1.84 -19.90 0.78
C GLU A 65 1.82 -19.43 2.24
N PHE A 66 0.71 -18.78 2.63
CA PHE A 66 0.40 -18.54 4.04
C PHE A 66 0.18 -19.86 4.77
N THR A 67 0.47 -19.90 6.08
CA THR A 67 0.31 -21.14 6.87
C THR A 67 -1.15 -21.55 7.03
N SER A 68 -2.08 -20.60 6.88
CA SER A 68 -3.52 -20.83 6.91
C SER A 68 -4.32 -19.72 6.22
N VAL A 69 -5.57 -20.03 5.85
CA VAL A 69 -6.54 -19.06 5.35
C VAL A 69 -6.83 -17.94 6.37
N ASP A 70 -6.80 -18.26 7.67
CA ASP A 70 -7.02 -17.27 8.73
C ASP A 70 -5.86 -16.27 8.82
N GLU A 71 -4.63 -16.73 8.62
CA GLU A 71 -3.45 -15.86 8.55
C GLU A 71 -3.51 -14.92 7.35
N GLU A 72 -3.78 -15.45 6.16
CA GLU A 72 -3.96 -14.68 4.93
C GLU A 72 -5.07 -13.62 5.11
N ARG A 73 -6.20 -14.01 5.71
CA ARG A 73 -7.31 -13.10 5.99
C ARG A 73 -6.93 -12.01 7.00
N SER A 74 -6.18 -12.36 8.04
CA SER A 74 -5.68 -11.39 9.02
C SER A 74 -4.74 -10.37 8.35
N TRP A 75 -3.83 -10.86 7.51
CA TRP A 75 -2.89 -10.02 6.78
C TRP A 75 -3.60 -9.08 5.80
N ARG A 76 -4.61 -9.56 5.06
CA ARG A 76 -5.44 -8.71 4.18
C ARG A 76 -6.19 -7.60 4.94
N ARG A 77 -6.76 -7.93 6.10
CA ARG A 77 -7.47 -6.93 6.93
C ARG A 77 -6.52 -5.86 7.48
N GLU A 78 -5.32 -6.28 7.88
CA GLU A 78 -4.28 -5.36 8.34
C GLU A 78 -3.88 -4.39 7.22
N GLY A 79 -3.58 -4.91 6.02
CA GLY A 79 -3.24 -4.07 4.86
C GLY A 79 -4.35 -3.10 4.47
N LEU A 80 -5.61 -3.55 4.49
CA LEU A 80 -6.75 -2.65 4.25
C LEU A 80 -6.85 -1.54 5.31
N THR A 81 -6.61 -1.87 6.57
CA THR A 81 -6.61 -0.87 7.67
C THR A 81 -5.51 0.17 7.44
N LEU A 82 -4.31 -0.26 7.06
CA LEU A 82 -3.20 0.63 6.73
C LEU A 82 -3.50 1.50 5.50
N ALA A 83 -4.20 0.97 4.49
CA ALA A 83 -4.63 1.75 3.34
C ALA A 83 -5.62 2.87 3.72
N TYR A 84 -6.54 2.63 4.67
CA TYR A 84 -7.40 3.69 5.22
C TYR A 84 -6.60 4.74 6.00
N GLU A 85 -5.61 4.32 6.80
CA GLU A 85 -4.73 5.26 7.51
C GLU A 85 -3.93 6.12 6.52
N LEU A 86 -3.42 5.52 5.45
CA LEU A 86 -2.73 6.23 4.37
C LEU A 86 -3.64 7.25 3.67
N GLN A 87 -4.89 6.87 3.41
CA GLN A 87 -5.88 7.78 2.83
C GLN A 87 -6.18 8.98 3.75
N ASN A 88 -6.10 8.82 5.07
CA ASN A 88 -6.28 9.92 6.01
C ASN A 88 -5.08 10.88 6.03
N GLU A 89 -3.87 10.38 5.82
CA GLU A 89 -2.66 11.21 5.75
C GLU A 89 -2.50 11.90 4.37
N LEU A 90 -3.00 11.27 3.30
CA LEU A 90 -2.96 11.78 1.93
C LEU A 90 -4.39 12.01 1.39
N PRO A 91 -5.16 12.98 1.92
CA PRO A 91 -6.56 13.19 1.54
C PRO A 91 -6.73 13.65 0.09
N ASP A 92 -5.68 14.22 -0.52
CA ASP A 92 -5.64 14.69 -1.91
C ASP A 92 -5.38 13.58 -2.93
N ILE A 93 -4.95 12.39 -2.49
CA ILE A 93 -4.55 11.27 -3.34
C ILE A 93 -5.58 10.13 -3.20
N GLU A 94 -5.97 9.50 -4.31
CA GLU A 94 -6.82 8.31 -4.26
C GLU A 94 -5.99 7.10 -3.83
N ILE A 95 -6.38 6.41 -2.75
CA ILE A 95 -5.69 5.20 -2.30
C ILE A 95 -6.54 3.97 -2.62
N SER A 96 -6.00 3.01 -3.37
CA SER A 96 -6.61 1.70 -3.64
C SER A 96 -5.84 0.57 -2.96
N TYR A 97 -6.49 -0.55 -2.65
CA TYR A 97 -5.87 -1.73 -2.06
C TYR A 97 -5.98 -2.93 -3.02
N ALA A 98 -4.84 -3.56 -3.34
CA ALA A 98 -4.78 -4.59 -4.37
C ALA A 98 -5.13 -6.00 -3.87
N GLU A 99 -4.95 -6.27 -2.59
CA GLU A 99 -5.08 -7.62 -2.02
C GLU A 99 -6.52 -7.98 -1.63
N ASP A 100 -7.50 -7.17 -2.07
CA ASP A 100 -8.91 -7.47 -1.92
C ASP A 100 -9.64 -7.44 -3.27
N THR A 101 -10.93 -7.76 -3.22
CA THR A 101 -11.77 -7.90 -4.41
C THR A 101 -12.41 -6.59 -4.85
N ASP A 102 -12.20 -5.48 -4.14
CA ASP A 102 -12.84 -4.21 -4.42
C ASP A 102 -11.81 -3.27 -5.07
N PRO A 103 -11.91 -2.95 -6.36
CA PRO A 103 -10.92 -2.10 -7.02
C PRO A 103 -11.08 -0.61 -6.68
N ARG A 104 -12.13 -0.22 -5.96
CA ARG A 104 -12.44 1.20 -5.70
C ARG A 104 -11.45 1.83 -4.71
N PRO A 105 -11.22 3.16 -4.77
CA PRO A 105 -10.50 3.86 -3.72
C PRO A 105 -11.10 3.61 -2.34
N VAL A 106 -10.28 3.46 -1.31
CA VAL A 106 -10.74 3.14 0.06
C VAL A 106 -11.68 4.22 0.61
N ARG A 107 -11.51 5.49 0.22
CA ARG A 107 -12.42 6.58 0.58
C ARG A 107 -13.86 6.42 0.08
N ASP A 108 -14.06 5.69 -1.01
CA ASP A 108 -15.38 5.46 -1.60
C ASP A 108 -16.06 4.19 -1.04
N ARG A 109 -15.36 3.48 -0.17
CA ARG A 109 -15.86 2.30 0.54
C ARG A 109 -16.46 2.77 1.86
N ARG A 110 -17.52 2.09 2.32
CA ARG A 110 -17.93 2.25 3.72
C ARG A 110 -16.78 1.72 4.56
N GLY A 111 -16.32 2.54 5.52
CA GLY A 111 -15.17 2.23 6.39
C GLY A 111 -15.28 0.85 7.05
N PRO A 112 -14.14 0.33 7.56
CA PRO A 112 -14.07 -1.02 8.11
C PRO A 112 -15.01 -1.24 9.30
#